data_AF-A0A6H9JUY8-F1
#
_entry.id   AF-A0A6H9JUY8-F1
#
_cell.length_a   1.000
_cell.length_b   1.000
_cell.length_c   1.000
_cell.angle_alpha   90.00
_cell.angle_beta   90.00
_cell.angle_gamma   90.00
#
_symmetry.space_group_name_H-M   'P 1'
#
loop_
_entity.id
_entity.type
_entity.pdbx_description
1 polymer ?
#
loop_
_entity_poly.entity_id
_entity_poly.type
_entity_poly.pdbx_seq_one_letter_code
_entity_poly.pdbx_strand_id
1 'polypeptide(L)'
;MKLTILIALLLTVNLALGQAKDYKLNGEVRKVFREEMSKIDSTFQEMNHHLVRGNLISYRNCVRKIKEGFVLKSKLTIEQHKEIDSKLSKRYKSYASKFERHLRKLSSAAKKRDLELINFYHGKVLEDCTSCHKNVVSEKFPNFKSKKKSTSKKKGQK
;
A
#
# COMPACT_ATOMS: atom_id res chain seq x y z
N MET A 1 -19.40 -47.09 8.53
CA MET A 1 -18.39 -46.75 7.51
C MET A 1 -18.82 -45.71 6.45
N LYS A 2 -20.11 -45.37 6.28
CA LYS A 2 -20.55 -44.41 5.24
C LYS A 2 -20.62 -42.93 5.67
N LEU A 3 -20.48 -42.62 6.97
CA LEU A 3 -20.64 -41.26 7.50
C LEU A 3 -19.32 -40.46 7.64
N THR A 4 -18.19 -41.14 7.78
CA THR A 4 -16.86 -40.50 7.88
C THR A 4 -16.33 -39.99 6.54
N ILE A 5 -16.76 -40.57 5.42
CA ILE A 5 -16.33 -40.16 4.07
C ILE A 5 -16.99 -38.82 3.66
N LEU A 6 -18.19 -38.51 4.15
CA LEU A 6 -18.89 -37.26 3.81
C LEU A 6 -18.27 -36.02 4.48
N ILE A 7 -17.66 -36.17 5.65
CA ILE A 7 -17.03 -35.06 6.38
C ILE A 7 -15.65 -34.74 5.78
N ALA A 8 -14.91 -35.75 5.29
CA ALA A 8 -13.65 -35.54 4.58
C ALA A 8 -13.84 -34.78 3.26
N LEU A 9 -14.99 -34.94 2.58
CA LEU A 9 -15.28 -34.26 1.32
C LEU A 9 -15.69 -32.78 1.49
N LEU A 10 -16.17 -32.38 2.67
CA LEU A 10 -16.54 -30.99 2.97
C LEU A 10 -15.37 -30.12 3.44
N LEU A 11 -14.25 -30.74 3.84
CA LEU A 11 -13.04 -30.02 4.27
C LEU A 11 -12.14 -29.59 3.11
N THR A 12 -12.25 -30.19 1.93
CA THR A 12 -11.38 -29.86 0.79
C THR A 12 -11.88 -28.68 -0.06
N VAL A 13 -13.14 -28.26 0.07
CA VAL A 13 -13.72 -27.20 -0.79
C VAL A 13 -13.43 -25.77 -0.29
N ASN A 14 -13.08 -25.59 0.98
CA ASN A 14 -12.86 -24.24 1.54
C ASN A 14 -11.45 -23.65 1.33
N LEU A 15 -10.53 -24.36 0.66
CA LEU A 15 -9.19 -23.82 0.36
C LEU A 15 -9.11 -23.02 -0.95
N ALA A 16 -10.25 -22.72 -1.60
CA ALA A 16 -10.31 -22.03 -2.89
C ALA A 16 -10.84 -20.58 -2.85
N LEU A 17 -11.06 -19.99 -1.67
CA LEU A 17 -11.61 -18.63 -1.53
C LEU A 17 -10.67 -17.72 -0.73
N GLY A 18 -9.54 -17.39 -1.35
CA GLY A 18 -8.57 -16.44 -0.81
C GLY A 18 -7.42 -16.18 -1.76
N GLN A 19 -7.70 -16.05 -3.06
CA GLN A 19 -6.72 -15.44 -3.95
C GLN A 19 -6.98 -13.94 -3.93
N ALA A 20 -6.16 -13.17 -3.20
CA ALA A 20 -5.81 -11.86 -3.75
C ALA A 20 -5.35 -12.16 -5.17
N LYS A 21 -5.82 -11.36 -6.11
CA LYS A 21 -5.03 -11.11 -7.31
C LYS A 21 -3.76 -10.39 -6.86
N ASP A 22 -2.89 -11.11 -6.15
CA ASP A 22 -1.49 -10.78 -6.02
C ASP A 22 -1.05 -10.71 -7.47
N TYR A 23 -0.68 -9.50 -7.91
CA TYR A 23 -0.10 -9.33 -9.23
C TYR A 23 1.01 -10.36 -9.30
N LYS A 24 0.89 -11.36 -10.18
CA LYS A 24 1.91 -12.39 -10.41
C LYS A 24 3.11 -11.75 -11.13
N LEU A 25 3.66 -10.70 -10.54
CA LEU A 25 4.92 -10.10 -10.87
C LEU A 25 6.01 -11.15 -10.59
N ASN A 26 7.01 -11.19 -11.45
CA ASN A 26 8.17 -12.04 -11.24
C ASN A 26 8.84 -11.75 -9.88
N GLY A 27 9.67 -12.69 -9.39
CA GLY A 27 10.31 -12.57 -8.08
C GLY A 27 11.17 -11.32 -7.93
N GLU A 28 11.92 -10.95 -8.97
CA GLU A 28 12.82 -9.79 -8.99
C GLU A 28 12.06 -8.46 -8.93
N VAL A 29 11.02 -8.31 -9.73
CA VAL A 29 10.14 -7.13 -9.70
C VAL A 29 9.47 -7.00 -8.33
N ARG A 30 8.97 -8.11 -7.76
CA ARG A 30 8.42 -8.07 -6.39
C ARG A 30 9.46 -7.67 -5.34
N LYS A 31 10.72 -8.05 -5.52
CA LYS A 31 11.81 -7.65 -4.63
C LYS A 31 12.06 -6.14 -4.71
N VAL A 32 12.17 -5.58 -5.92
CA VAL A 32 12.34 -4.13 -6.12
C VAL A 32 11.20 -3.33 -5.49
N PHE A 33 9.95 -3.73 -5.70
CA PHE A 33 8.79 -3.04 -5.09
C PHE A 33 8.81 -3.11 -3.56
N ARG A 34 9.23 -4.23 -2.96
CA ARG A 34 9.34 -4.36 -1.49
C ARG A 34 10.43 -3.47 -0.93
N GLU A 35 11.59 -3.42 -1.58
CA GLU A 35 12.69 -2.54 -1.18
C GLU A 35 12.28 -1.06 -1.27
N GLU A 36 11.53 -0.69 -2.31
CA GLU A 36 10.99 0.66 -2.48
C GLU A 36 10.01 1.02 -1.36
N MET A 37 9.00 0.17 -1.11
CA MET A 37 8.01 0.42 -0.05
C MET A 37 8.64 0.45 1.34
N SER A 38 9.65 -0.38 1.62
CA SER A 38 10.38 -0.37 2.89
C SER A 38 11.15 0.94 3.11
N LYS A 39 11.78 1.48 2.06
CA LYS A 39 12.47 2.77 2.13
C LYS A 39 11.50 3.93 2.30
N ILE A 40 10.34 3.87 1.65
CA ILE A 40 9.28 4.87 1.81
C ILE A 40 8.81 4.89 3.27
N ASP A 41 8.53 3.72 3.86
CA ASP A 41 8.06 3.61 5.24
C ASP A 41 9.08 4.18 6.24
N SER A 42 10.34 3.74 6.17
CA SER A 42 11.39 4.24 7.07
C SER A 42 11.64 5.75 6.91
N THR A 43 11.60 6.26 5.68
CA THR A 43 11.75 7.71 5.44
C THR A 43 10.54 8.49 5.93
N PHE A 44 9.34 7.93 5.85
CA PHE A 44 8.13 8.58 6.37
C PHE A 44 8.13 8.66 7.90
N GLN A 45 8.67 7.64 8.58
CA GLN A 45 8.92 7.70 10.02
C GLN A 45 9.96 8.79 10.37
N GLU A 46 11.04 8.91 9.59
CA GLU A 46 12.03 9.98 9.72
C GLU A 46 11.39 11.37 9.52
N MET A 47 10.49 11.51 8.54
CA MET A 47 9.73 12.75 8.32
C MET A 47 8.92 13.15 9.55
N ASN A 48 8.22 12.21 10.19
CA ASN A 48 7.45 12.48 11.41
C ASN A 48 8.36 13.00 12.53
N HIS A 49 9.51 12.37 12.73
CA HIS A 49 10.49 12.79 13.73
C HIS A 49 10.96 14.24 13.53
N HIS A 50 11.24 14.64 12.28
CA HIS A 50 11.70 15.99 11.96
C HIS A 50 10.57 17.01 12.01
N LEU A 51 9.35 16.64 11.58
CA LEU A 51 8.20 17.53 11.56
C LEU A 51 7.81 17.99 12.97
N VAL A 52 7.72 17.06 13.93
CA VAL A 52 7.36 17.38 15.32
C VAL A 52 8.41 18.24 16.04
N ARG A 53 9.66 18.24 15.55
CA ARG A 53 10.77 19.07 16.06
C ARG A 53 10.90 20.40 15.33
N GLY A 54 10.05 20.68 14.33
CA GLY A 54 10.19 21.85 13.46
C GLY A 54 11.46 21.84 12.59
N ASN A 55 12.15 20.70 12.44
CA ASN A 55 13.36 20.60 11.62
C ASN A 55 12.99 20.48 10.12
N LEU A 56 12.59 21.61 9.53
CA LEU A 56 12.10 21.65 8.16
C LEU A 56 13.19 21.38 7.10
N ILE A 57 14.46 21.57 7.44
CA ILE A 57 15.59 21.27 6.54
C ILE A 57 15.71 19.74 6.39
N SER A 58 15.78 19.02 7.51
CA SER A 58 15.83 17.55 7.49
C SER A 58 14.54 16.94 6.95
N TYR A 59 13.38 17.49 7.32
CA TYR A 59 12.10 17.09 6.74
C TYR A 59 12.09 17.17 5.21
N ARG A 60 12.54 18.30 4.65
CA ARG A 60 12.66 18.50 3.20
C ARG A 60 13.61 17.47 2.56
N ASN A 61 14.71 17.14 3.24
CA ASN A 61 15.63 16.12 2.75
C ASN A 61 14.96 14.74 2.71
N CYS A 62 14.15 14.37 3.70
CA CYS A 62 13.37 13.14 3.67
C CYS A 62 12.34 13.14 2.53
N VAL A 63 11.61 14.24 2.30
CA VAL A 63 10.66 14.35 1.17
C VAL A 63 11.39 14.15 -0.17
N ARG A 64 12.60 14.71 -0.32
CA ARG A 64 13.45 14.48 -1.49
C ARG A 64 13.85 13.01 -1.62
N LYS A 65 14.30 12.36 -0.54
CA LYS A 65 14.63 10.92 -0.52
C LYS A 65 13.46 10.04 -0.98
N ILE A 66 12.22 10.31 -0.55
CA ILE A 66 11.05 9.55 -1.02
C ILE A 66 10.84 9.75 -2.52
N LYS A 67 10.94 10.99 -3.00
CA LYS A 67 10.77 11.31 -4.43
C LYS A 67 11.83 10.62 -5.30
N GLU A 68 13.07 10.56 -4.82
CA GLU A 68 14.17 9.83 -5.45
C GLU A 68 14.04 8.31 -5.25
N GLY A 69 13.43 7.85 -4.17
CA GLY A 69 13.16 6.43 -3.89
C GLY A 69 12.19 5.81 -4.90
N PHE A 70 11.22 6.59 -5.42
CA PHE A 70 10.36 6.20 -6.55
C PHE A 70 11.14 5.94 -7.84
N VAL A 71 12.40 6.37 -7.90
CA VAL A 71 13.33 6.11 -9.01
C VAL A 71 13.96 4.72 -8.89
N LEU A 72 13.68 3.91 -7.86
CA LEU A 72 14.09 2.48 -7.88
C LEU A 72 13.51 1.73 -9.09
N LYS A 73 12.47 2.26 -9.73
CA LYS A 73 12.00 1.85 -11.06
C LYS A 73 13.06 1.98 -12.16
N SER A 74 14.04 2.87 -12.05
CA SER A 74 15.15 2.95 -13.02
C SER A 74 16.09 1.74 -12.97
N LYS A 75 15.96 0.87 -11.95
CA LYS A 75 16.66 -0.41 -11.88
C LYS A 75 15.95 -1.52 -12.66
N LEU A 76 14.78 -1.25 -13.23
CA LEU A 76 14.01 -2.24 -13.96
C LEU A 76 14.49 -2.32 -15.42
N THR A 77 14.57 -3.54 -15.95
CA THR A 77 14.79 -3.74 -17.39
C THR A 77 13.55 -3.34 -18.20
N ILE A 78 13.71 -3.20 -19.52
CA ILE A 78 12.59 -2.90 -20.43
C ILE A 78 11.48 -3.97 -20.31
N GLU A 79 11.88 -5.24 -20.16
CA GLU A 79 10.97 -6.39 -20.01
C GLU A 79 10.22 -6.31 -18.68
N GLN A 80 10.90 -5.92 -17.60
CA GLN A 80 10.29 -5.72 -16.29
C GLN A 80 9.31 -4.53 -16.31
N HIS A 81 9.62 -3.45 -17.03
CA HIS A 81 8.68 -2.36 -17.26
C HIS A 81 7.43 -2.83 -18.01
N LYS A 82 7.59 -3.59 -19.11
CA LYS A 82 6.46 -4.18 -19.86
C LYS A 82 5.62 -5.12 -18.99
N GLU A 83 6.26 -5.91 -18.13
CA GLU A 83 5.58 -6.78 -17.18
C GLU A 83 4.73 -5.97 -16.18
N ILE A 84 5.32 -4.94 -15.58
CA ILE A 84 4.63 -4.05 -14.66
C ILE A 84 3.44 -3.39 -15.34
N ASP A 85 3.62 -2.92 -16.58
CA ASP A 85 2.57 -2.22 -17.29
C ASP A 85 1.40 -3.12 -17.68
N SER A 86 1.67 -4.37 -18.04
CA SER A 86 0.64 -5.35 -18.38
C SER A 86 -0.03 -5.95 -17.15
N LYS A 87 0.70 -6.14 -16.04
CA LYS A 87 0.19 -6.86 -14.86
C LYS A 87 -0.44 -5.95 -13.82
N LEU A 88 0.03 -4.72 -13.62
CA LEU A 88 -0.55 -3.83 -12.62
C LEU A 88 -1.94 -3.34 -13.02
N SER A 89 -2.90 -3.44 -12.11
CA SER A 89 -4.26 -2.96 -12.41
C SER A 89 -4.29 -1.44 -12.58
N LYS A 90 -5.28 -0.98 -13.35
CA LYS A 90 -5.65 0.45 -13.43
C LYS A 90 -5.83 1.08 -12.05
N ARG A 91 -6.37 0.33 -11.08
CA ARG A 91 -6.58 0.79 -9.71
C ARG A 91 -5.26 1.05 -8.98
N TYR A 92 -4.28 0.15 -9.09
CA TYR A 92 -2.95 0.37 -8.52
C TYR A 92 -2.28 1.59 -9.16
N LYS A 93 -2.29 1.67 -10.50
CA LYS A 93 -1.69 2.79 -11.23
C LYS A 93 -2.32 4.13 -10.84
N SER A 94 -3.62 4.16 -10.59
CA SER A 94 -4.34 5.34 -10.07
C SER A 94 -3.85 5.76 -8.68
N TYR A 95 -3.74 4.83 -7.73
CA TYR A 95 -3.20 5.14 -6.40
C TYR A 95 -1.75 5.62 -6.45
N ALA A 96 -0.90 4.97 -7.25
CA ALA A 96 0.49 5.38 -7.43
C ALA A 96 0.60 6.81 -8.00
N SER A 97 -0.22 7.15 -9.00
CA SER A 97 -0.28 8.50 -9.58
C SER A 97 -0.79 9.56 -8.60
N LYS A 98 -1.80 9.21 -7.78
CA LYS A 98 -2.32 10.10 -6.72
C LYS A 98 -1.25 10.38 -5.67
N PHE A 99 -0.58 9.33 -5.19
CA PHE A 99 0.54 9.42 -4.26
C PHE A 99 1.64 10.34 -4.80
N GLU A 100 2.07 10.13 -6.04
CA GLU A 100 3.14 10.92 -6.65
C GLU A 100 2.76 12.40 -6.76
N ARG A 101 1.50 12.69 -7.11
CA ARG A 101 0.98 14.06 -7.17
C ARG A 101 1.00 14.74 -5.79
N HIS A 102 0.55 14.05 -4.74
CA HIS A 102 0.61 14.60 -3.38
C HIS A 102 2.04 14.78 -2.89
N LEU A 103 2.95 13.86 -3.20
CA LEU A 103 4.37 13.98 -2.86
C LEU A 103 5.02 15.19 -3.58
N ARG A 104 4.68 15.45 -4.84
CA ARG A 104 5.15 16.66 -5.56
C ARG A 104 4.67 17.94 -4.87
N LYS A 105 3.41 17.98 -4.43
CA LYS A 105 2.84 19.12 -3.71
C LYS A 105 3.49 19.30 -2.33
N LEU A 106 3.72 18.20 -1.60
CA LEU A 106 4.47 18.20 -0.33
C LEU A 106 5.90 18.70 -0.51
N SER A 107 6.58 18.26 -1.58
CA SER A 107 7.93 18.74 -1.91
C SER A 107 7.97 20.24 -2.16
N SER A 108 6.96 20.79 -2.86
CA SER A 108 6.84 22.22 -3.07
C SER A 108 6.60 22.99 -1.76
N ALA A 109 5.69 22.50 -0.91
CA ALA A 109 5.43 23.08 0.41
C ALA A 109 6.68 23.06 1.30
N ALA A 110 7.39 21.92 1.36
CA ALA A 110 8.64 21.77 2.12
C ALA A 110 9.76 22.69 1.63
N LYS A 111 9.86 22.94 0.31
CA LYS A 111 10.81 23.92 -0.24
C LYS A 111 10.49 25.35 0.18
N LYS A 112 9.21 25.70 0.24
CA LYS A 112 8.71 27.01 0.67
C LYS A 112 8.65 27.19 2.19
N ARG A 113 8.88 26.11 2.96
CA ARG A 113 8.71 26.07 4.43
C ARG A 113 7.30 26.46 4.89
N ASP A 114 6.31 26.18 4.05
CA ASP A 114 4.91 26.45 4.33
C ASP A 114 4.34 25.35 5.24
N LEU A 115 4.30 25.60 6.55
CA LEU A 115 3.91 24.60 7.55
C LEU A 115 2.46 24.12 7.38
N GLU A 116 1.55 25.00 6.98
CA GLU A 116 0.16 24.64 6.75
C GLU A 116 0.05 23.64 5.59
N LEU A 117 0.66 23.96 4.45
CA LEU A 117 0.67 23.08 3.30
C LEU A 117 1.51 21.82 3.53
N ILE A 118 2.58 21.89 4.33
CA ILE A 118 3.35 20.72 4.74
C ILE A 118 2.44 19.75 5.49
N ASN A 119 1.72 20.21 6.52
CA ASN A 119 0.83 19.36 7.31
C ASN A 119 -0.31 18.79 6.45
N PHE A 120 -0.92 19.62 5.61
CA PHE A 120 -1.98 19.18 4.70
C PHE A 120 -1.50 18.08 3.75
N TYR A 121 -0.41 18.30 3.03
CA TYR A 121 0.08 17.32 2.05
C TYR A 121 0.76 16.12 2.69
N HIS A 122 1.34 16.25 3.89
CA HIS A 122 1.80 15.12 4.68
C HIS A 122 0.64 14.16 4.98
N GLY A 123 -0.48 14.70 5.49
CA GLY A 123 -1.69 13.92 5.72
C GLY A 123 -2.24 13.27 4.45
N LYS A 124 -2.19 13.97 3.31
CA LYS A 124 -2.61 13.41 2.01
C LYS A 124 -1.74 12.26 1.52
N VAL A 125 -0.43 12.31 1.76
CA VAL A 125 0.48 11.19 1.47
C VAL A 125 0.14 9.98 2.36
N LEU A 126 -0.10 10.20 3.66
CA LEU A 126 -0.51 9.13 4.58
C LEU A 126 -1.86 8.50 4.17
N GLU A 127 -2.83 9.33 3.75
CA GLU A 127 -4.12 8.88 3.22
C GLU A 127 -3.93 7.98 1.99
N ASP A 128 -2.99 8.30 1.10
CA ASP A 128 -2.71 7.48 -0.07
C ASP A 128 -2.05 6.14 0.28
N CYS A 129 -1.10 6.13 1.24
CA CYS A 129 -0.50 4.89 1.75
C CYS A 129 -1.58 3.94 2.28
N THR A 130 -2.42 4.43 3.20
CA THR A 130 -3.47 3.63 3.84
C THR A 130 -4.56 3.22 2.85
N SER A 131 -4.91 4.08 1.89
CA SER A 131 -5.88 3.76 0.84
C SER A 131 -5.39 2.65 -0.10
N CYS A 132 -4.13 2.69 -0.54
CA CYS A 132 -3.56 1.64 -1.37
C CYS A 132 -3.49 0.32 -0.57
N HIS A 133 -3.00 0.38 0.67
CA HIS A 133 -2.86 -0.80 1.52
C HIS A 133 -4.19 -1.49 1.80
N LYS A 134 -5.25 -0.71 2.06
CA LYS A 134 -6.60 -1.23 2.27
C LYS A 134 -7.24 -1.84 1.02
N ASN A 135 -6.98 -1.28 -0.16
CA ASN A 135 -7.76 -1.60 -1.36
C ASN A 135 -7.04 -2.48 -2.38
N VAL A 136 -5.72 -2.59 -2.31
CA VAL A 136 -4.91 -3.29 -3.32
C VAL A 136 -4.08 -4.42 -2.73
N VAL A 137 -3.53 -4.23 -1.53
CA VAL A 137 -2.65 -5.22 -0.88
C VAL A 137 -3.18 -5.66 0.49
N SER A 138 -4.50 -5.63 0.67
CA SER A 138 -5.19 -5.87 1.95
C SER A 138 -4.88 -7.21 2.59
N GLU A 139 -4.53 -8.23 1.80
CA GLU A 139 -4.11 -9.52 2.33
C GLU A 139 -2.83 -9.45 3.15
N LYS A 140 -1.92 -8.53 2.80
CA LYS A 140 -0.66 -8.29 3.53
C LYS A 140 -0.83 -7.36 4.73
N PHE A 141 -1.98 -6.69 4.85
CA PHE A 141 -2.29 -5.76 5.93
C PHE A 141 -3.60 -6.18 6.62
N PRO A 142 -3.57 -7.21 7.47
CA PRO A 142 -4.78 -7.78 8.07
C PRO A 142 -5.59 -6.76 8.87
N ASN A 143 -4.95 -5.74 9.44
CA ASN A 143 -5.61 -4.66 10.19
C ASN A 143 -6.52 -3.78 9.32
N PHE A 144 -6.39 -3.82 7.99
CA PHE A 144 -7.30 -3.13 7.07
C PHE A 144 -8.47 -4.00 6.59
N LYS A 145 -8.51 -5.29 6.94
CA LYS A 145 -9.65 -6.16 6.61
C LYS A 145 -10.85 -5.77 7.47
N SER A 146 -11.97 -5.38 6.85
CA SER A 146 -13.20 -5.14 7.61
C SER A 146 -13.71 -6.47 8.17
N LYS A 147 -14.02 -6.52 9.47
CA LYS A 147 -14.89 -7.59 10.00
C LYS A 147 -16.24 -7.43 9.33
N LYS A 148 -16.61 -8.32 8.40
CA LYS A 148 -17.99 -8.38 7.89
C LYS A 148 -18.90 -8.46 9.11
N LYS A 149 -19.80 -7.49 9.31
CA LYS A 149 -20.88 -7.61 10.29
C LYS A 149 -21.69 -8.84 9.89
N SER A 150 -21.60 -9.91 10.67
CA SER A 150 -22.56 -11.00 10.59
C SER A 150 -23.91 -10.41 10.99
N THR A 151 -24.81 -10.34 10.02
CA THR A 151 -26.23 -10.11 10.27
C THR A 151 -26.76 -11.34 10.99
N SER A 152 -26.66 -11.36 12.32
CA SER A 152 -27.32 -12.36 13.14
C SER A 152 -28.82 -12.07 13.10
N LYS A 153 -29.51 -12.79 12.21
CA LYS A 153 -30.96 -12.83 12.11
C LYS A 153 -31.48 -13.44 13.41
N LYS A 154 -31.95 -12.60 14.34
CA LYS A 154 -32.61 -13.03 15.58
C LYS A 154 -33.92 -13.74 15.20
N LYS A 155 -33.87 -15.08 15.07
CA LYS A 155 -35.07 -15.93 15.00
C LYS A 155 -35.62 -16.06 16.42
N GLY A 156 -36.91 -15.82 16.56
CA GLY A 156 -37.61 -15.61 17.82
C GLY A 156 -37.54 -16.77 18.81
N GLN A 157 -37.66 -16.41 20.08
CA GLN A 157 -38.12 -17.30 21.14
C GLN A 157 -39.64 -17.10 21.28
N LYS A 158 -40.36 -18.19 21.02
CA LYS A 158 -41.67 -18.46 21.59
C LYS A 158 -41.51 -18.74 23.08
#